data_AF-A0A2V7CPJ1-F1
#
_entry.id   AF-A0A2V7CPJ1-F1
#
_cell.length_a   1.000
_cell.length_b   1.000
_cell.length_c   1.000
_cell.angle_alpha   90.00
_cell.angle_beta   90.00
_cell.angle_gamma   90.00
#
_symmetry.space_group_name_H-M   'P 1'
#
loop_
_entity.id
_entity.type
_entity.pdbx_description
1 polymer ?
#
loop_
_entity_poly.entity_id
_entity_poly.type
_entity_poly.pdbx_seq_one_letter_code
_entity_poly.pdbx_strand_id
1 'polypeptide(L)'
;MAETVREAIRELLEQTMVTMGALLEASDRELPMRSSHACAQGKNVWTLLTNDIDHEKIHTGQVVEGRYESRITPSPMDRLVAEWLAERARFIGSLLGLTDEQFNRETAPGQWTYRVIAKHVLMLERDSLKTIADDQAARESTR
;
A
#
# COMPACT_ATOMS: atom_id res chain seq x y z
N MET A 1 -4.67 -18.92 -10.21
CA MET A 1 -4.54 -18.19 -8.94
C MET A 1 -3.15 -18.46 -8.40
N ALA A 2 -2.53 -17.49 -7.73
CA ALA A 2 -1.26 -17.71 -7.04
C ALA A 2 -1.25 -19.00 -6.20
N GLU A 3 -0.17 -19.79 -6.29
CA GLU A 3 -0.02 -21.05 -5.57
C GLU A 3 0.79 -20.88 -4.28
N THR A 4 1.46 -19.73 -4.13
CA THR A 4 2.26 -19.38 -2.94
C THR A 4 1.85 -18.05 -2.33
N VAL A 5 2.14 -17.87 -1.02
CA VAL A 5 1.90 -16.58 -0.32
C VAL A 5 2.65 -15.43 -1.00
N ARG A 6 3.87 -15.67 -1.49
CA ARG A 6 4.68 -14.65 -2.18
C ARG A 6 4.03 -14.21 -3.48
N GLU A 7 3.53 -15.15 -4.28
CA GLU A 7 2.82 -14.85 -5.52
C GLU A 7 1.51 -14.11 -5.23
N ALA A 8 0.76 -14.53 -4.21
CA ALA A 8 -0.48 -13.87 -3.83
C ALA A 8 -0.25 -12.41 -3.39
N ILE A 9 0.78 -12.16 -2.57
CA ILE A 9 1.15 -10.78 -2.17
C ILE A 9 1.52 -9.95 -3.41
N ARG A 10 2.27 -10.53 -4.35
CA ARG A 10 2.66 -9.84 -5.58
C ARG A 10 1.44 -9.50 -6.44
N GLU A 11 0.55 -10.46 -6.66
CA GLU A 11 -0.69 -10.27 -7.43
C GLU A 11 -1.56 -9.18 -6.81
N LEU A 12 -1.67 -9.14 -5.47
CA LEU A 12 -2.38 -8.09 -4.75
C LEU A 12 -1.74 -6.71 -4.96
N LEU A 13 -0.40 -6.59 -4.84
CA LEU A 13 0.30 -5.32 -5.06
C LEU A 13 0.18 -4.81 -6.50
N GLU A 14 0.29 -5.69 -7.48
CA GLU A 14 0.13 -5.36 -8.90
C GLU A 14 -1.30 -4.89 -9.17
N GLN A 15 -2.31 -5.60 -8.64
CA GLN A 15 -3.70 -5.20 -8.76
C GLN A 15 -4.01 -3.89 -8.03
N THR A 16 -3.40 -3.63 -6.86
CA THR A 16 -3.54 -2.33 -6.18
C THR A 16 -3.11 -1.18 -7.09
N MET A 17 -1.98 -1.30 -7.79
CA MET A 17 -1.50 -0.27 -8.72
C MET A 17 -2.46 -0.06 -9.89
N VAL A 18 -3.00 -1.14 -10.46
CA VAL A 18 -4.00 -1.07 -11.55
C VAL A 18 -5.28 -0.39 -11.07
N THR A 19 -5.81 -0.81 -9.92
CA THR A 19 -7.02 -0.24 -9.33
C THR A 19 -6.84 1.25 -9.02
N MET A 20 -5.73 1.64 -8.39
CA MET A 20 -5.43 3.04 -8.12
C MET A 20 -5.35 3.88 -9.40
N GLY A 21 -4.68 3.37 -10.44
CA GLY A 21 -4.59 4.05 -11.73
C GLY A 21 -5.97 4.30 -12.33
N ALA A 22 -6.80 3.25 -12.42
CA ALA A 22 -8.16 3.36 -12.95
C ALA A 22 -9.05 4.34 -12.14
N LEU A 23 -8.93 4.33 -10.81
CA LEU A 23 -9.70 5.23 -9.95
C LEU A 23 -9.25 6.69 -10.04
N LEU A 24 -7.96 6.95 -10.23
CA LEU A 24 -7.43 8.31 -10.38
C LEU A 24 -7.71 8.89 -11.78
N GLU A 25 -7.83 8.05 -12.80
CA GLU A 25 -8.29 8.44 -14.13
C GLU A 25 -9.80 8.68 -14.18
N ALA A 26 -10.57 7.99 -13.32
CA ALA A 26 -11.99 8.21 -13.19
C ALA A 26 -12.29 9.58 -12.55
N SER A 27 -13.31 10.26 -13.08
CA SER A 27 -13.81 11.50 -12.47
C SER A 27 -14.75 11.18 -11.31
N ASP A 28 -14.77 12.02 -10.26
CA ASP A 28 -15.79 11.98 -9.20
C ASP A 28 -17.24 11.96 -9.73
N ARG A 29 -17.46 12.44 -10.96
CA ARG A 29 -18.76 12.38 -11.65
C ARG A 29 -19.24 10.95 -11.91
N GLU A 30 -18.35 9.96 -11.94
CA GLU A 30 -18.71 8.55 -12.10
C GLU A 30 -19.31 7.95 -10.83
N LEU A 31 -18.91 8.44 -9.64
CA LEU A 31 -19.36 7.91 -8.34
C LEU A 31 -20.89 7.82 -8.20
N PRO A 32 -21.70 8.83 -8.59
CA PRO A 32 -23.16 8.73 -8.53
C PRO A 32 -23.80 7.90 -9.66
N MET A 33 -23.06 7.52 -10.70
CA MET A 33 -23.61 6.79 -11.85
C MET A 33 -24.04 5.37 -11.47
N ARG A 34 -25.13 4.87 -12.07
CA ARG A 34 -25.63 3.51 -11.79
C ARG A 34 -24.60 2.48 -12.20
N SER A 35 -24.40 1.47 -11.37
CA SER A 35 -23.55 0.32 -11.69
C SER A 35 -24.40 -0.91 -11.98
N SER A 36 -24.04 -1.65 -13.03
CA SER A 36 -24.64 -2.93 -13.39
C SER A 36 -24.05 -4.12 -12.60
N HIS A 37 -23.00 -3.89 -11.81
CA HIS A 37 -22.32 -4.95 -11.07
C HIS A 37 -23.15 -5.40 -9.86
N ALA A 38 -23.21 -6.70 -9.61
CA ALA A 38 -24.01 -7.26 -8.51
C ALA A 38 -23.58 -6.73 -7.13
N CYS A 39 -22.27 -6.52 -6.91
CA CYS A 39 -21.76 -5.94 -5.67
C CYS A 39 -22.19 -4.48 -5.45
N ALA A 40 -22.67 -3.78 -6.48
CA ALA A 40 -23.26 -2.47 -6.32
C ALA A 40 -24.69 -2.51 -5.74
N GLN A 41 -25.29 -3.72 -5.61
CA GLN A 41 -26.62 -3.94 -5.05
C GLN A 41 -27.71 -3.09 -5.74
N GLY A 42 -27.60 -2.92 -7.06
CA GLY A 42 -28.52 -2.11 -7.87
C GLY A 42 -28.37 -0.60 -7.71
N LYS A 43 -27.36 -0.13 -6.97
CA LYS A 43 -27.06 1.29 -6.71
C LYS A 43 -26.02 1.84 -7.70
N ASN A 44 -25.01 2.55 -7.19
CA ASN A 44 -24.06 3.33 -7.98
C ASN A 44 -22.60 2.85 -7.80
N VAL A 45 -21.70 3.44 -8.59
CA VAL A 45 -20.26 3.14 -8.55
C VAL A 45 -19.66 3.39 -7.17
N TRP A 46 -20.08 4.46 -6.47
CA TRP A 46 -19.68 4.68 -5.07
C TRP A 46 -19.97 3.45 -4.19
N THR A 47 -21.20 2.94 -4.25
CA THR A 47 -21.61 1.76 -3.47
C THR A 47 -20.75 0.55 -3.82
N LEU A 48 -20.49 0.32 -5.11
CA LEU A 48 -19.62 -0.77 -5.58
C LEU A 48 -18.23 -0.68 -4.93
N LEU A 49 -17.55 0.46 -5.06
CA LEU A 49 -16.18 0.64 -4.58
C LEU A 49 -16.11 0.58 -3.05
N THR A 50 -17.06 1.18 -2.34
CA THR A 50 -17.11 1.07 -0.88
C THR A 50 -17.36 -0.37 -0.43
N ASN A 51 -18.19 -1.12 -1.17
CA ASN A 51 -18.44 -2.52 -0.87
C ASN A 51 -17.17 -3.36 -1.08
N ASP A 52 -16.40 -3.11 -2.14
CA ASP A 52 -15.13 -3.82 -2.37
C ASP A 52 -14.10 -3.51 -1.28
N ILE A 53 -13.98 -2.25 -0.84
CA ILE A 53 -13.13 -1.85 0.28
C ILE A 53 -13.55 -2.56 1.57
N ASP A 54 -14.85 -2.60 1.87
CA ASP A 54 -15.36 -3.26 3.07
C ASP A 54 -15.19 -4.79 2.99
N HIS A 55 -15.25 -5.36 1.79
CA HIS A 55 -15.00 -6.78 1.55
C HIS A 55 -13.55 -7.16 1.90
N GLU A 56 -12.58 -6.32 1.53
CA GLU A 56 -11.17 -6.53 1.89
C GLU A 56 -10.94 -6.44 3.41
N LYS A 57 -11.63 -5.53 4.12
CA LYS A 57 -11.57 -5.45 5.59
C LYS A 57 -12.12 -6.71 6.26
N ILE A 58 -13.25 -7.23 5.75
CA ILE A 58 -13.87 -8.47 6.27
C ILE A 58 -12.89 -9.64 6.11
N HIS A 59 -12.32 -9.81 4.91
CA HIS A 59 -11.38 -10.90 4.66
C HIS A 59 -10.04 -10.74 5.38
N THR A 60 -9.58 -9.51 5.59
CA THR A 60 -8.44 -9.24 6.48
C THR A 60 -8.74 -9.72 7.90
N GLY A 61 -9.94 -9.42 8.42
CA GLY A 61 -10.40 -9.90 9.72
C GLY A 61 -10.41 -11.43 9.80
N GLN A 62 -10.97 -12.10 8.79
CA GLN A 62 -11.00 -13.57 8.71
C GLN A 62 -9.60 -14.19 8.69
N VAL A 63 -8.65 -13.62 7.94
CA VAL A 63 -7.26 -14.11 7.91
C VAL A 63 -6.60 -13.93 9.27
N VAL A 64 -6.77 -12.79 9.92
CA VAL A 64 -6.20 -12.52 11.25
C VAL A 64 -6.79 -13.45 12.30
N GLU A 65 -8.11 -13.65 12.30
CA GLU A 65 -8.80 -14.58 13.18
C GLU A 65 -8.31 -16.02 12.99
N GLY A 66 -8.29 -16.51 11.74
CA GLY A 66 -7.81 -17.87 11.46
C GLY A 66 -6.34 -18.10 11.86
N ARG A 67 -5.48 -17.08 11.71
CA ARG A 67 -4.10 -17.14 12.22
C ARG A 67 -4.03 -17.23 13.73
N TYR A 68 -4.85 -16.45 14.45
CA TYR A 68 -4.92 -16.47 15.90
C TYR A 68 -5.37 -17.83 16.41
N GLU A 69 -6.48 -18.37 15.88
CA GLU A 69 -7.02 -19.69 16.24
C GLU A 69 -6.01 -20.81 15.97
N SER A 70 -5.28 -20.71 14.86
CA SER A 70 -4.25 -21.67 14.46
C SER A 70 -2.89 -21.44 15.11
N ARG A 71 -2.75 -20.42 15.97
CA ARG A 71 -1.49 -20.02 16.64
C ARG A 71 -0.34 -19.74 15.67
N ILE A 72 -0.64 -19.25 14.47
CA ILE A 72 0.36 -18.93 13.44
C ILE A 72 0.91 -17.52 13.70
N THR A 73 2.02 -17.47 14.44
CA THR A 73 2.67 -16.20 14.81
C THR A 73 3.69 -15.77 13.75
N PRO A 74 3.66 -14.52 13.27
CA PRO A 74 4.71 -14.01 12.37
C PRO A 74 6.06 -13.99 13.06
N SER A 75 7.14 -14.22 12.32
CA SER A 75 8.49 -13.95 12.83
C SER A 75 8.69 -12.44 13.04
N PRO A 76 9.72 -12.02 13.81
CA PRO A 76 10.05 -10.60 13.92
C PRO A 76 10.27 -9.92 12.57
N MET A 77 10.85 -10.62 11.59
CA MET A 77 11.05 -10.08 10.25
C MET A 77 9.74 -9.95 9.48
N ASP A 78 8.85 -10.95 9.55
CA ASP A 78 7.53 -10.86 8.91
C ASP A 78 6.73 -9.68 9.44
N ARG A 79 6.83 -9.42 10.76
CA ARG A 79 6.21 -8.25 11.38
C ARG A 79 6.77 -6.94 10.82
N LEU A 80 8.10 -6.80 10.75
CA LEU A 80 8.74 -5.61 10.20
C LEU A 80 8.31 -5.36 8.74
N VAL A 81 8.25 -6.40 7.92
CA VAL A 81 7.79 -6.30 6.52
C VAL A 81 6.33 -5.87 6.43
N ALA A 82 5.45 -6.46 7.26
CA ALA A 82 4.04 -6.10 7.28
C ALA A 82 3.81 -4.64 7.73
N GLU A 83 4.50 -4.21 8.79
CA GLU A 83 4.45 -2.82 9.26
C GLU A 83 5.03 -1.86 8.20
N TRP A 84 6.13 -2.22 7.53
CA TRP A 84 6.71 -1.42 6.45
C TRP A 84 5.72 -1.21 5.29
N LEU A 85 5.02 -2.26 4.88
CA LEU A 85 4.00 -2.19 3.83
C LEU A 85 2.85 -1.26 4.23
N ALA A 86 2.36 -1.39 5.47
CA ALA A 86 1.28 -0.55 5.98
C ALA A 86 1.68 0.93 6.02
N GLU A 87 2.87 1.27 6.53
CA GLU A 87 3.34 2.65 6.54
C GLU A 87 3.61 3.21 5.15
N ARG A 88 4.12 2.39 4.22
CA ARG A 88 4.29 2.78 2.83
C ARG A 88 2.95 3.14 2.19
N ALA A 89 1.92 2.32 2.38
CA ALA A 89 0.58 2.59 1.87
C ALA A 89 -0.02 3.88 2.47
N ARG A 90 0.13 4.10 3.79
CA ARG A 90 -0.32 5.35 4.44
C ARG A 90 0.40 6.58 3.91
N PHE A 91 1.72 6.50 3.73
CA PHE A 91 2.51 7.61 3.20
C PHE A 91 2.14 7.92 1.74
N ILE A 92 1.92 6.91 0.90
CA ILE A 92 1.43 7.13 -0.48
C ILE A 92 0.02 7.75 -0.44
N GLY A 93 -0.87 7.23 0.40
CA GLY A 93 -2.23 7.73 0.55
C GLY A 93 -2.30 9.20 0.95
N SER A 94 -1.37 9.69 1.77
CA SER A 94 -1.32 11.11 2.18
C SER A 94 -0.91 12.07 1.05
N LEU A 95 -0.37 11.54 -0.06
CA LEU A 95 -0.03 12.33 -1.26
C LEU A 95 -1.18 12.36 -2.28
N LEU A 96 -2.16 11.46 -2.17
CA LEU A 96 -3.27 11.40 -3.12
C LEU A 96 -4.11 12.69 -3.06
N GLY A 97 -4.46 13.22 -4.23
CA GLY A 97 -5.20 14.47 -4.38
C GLY A 97 -4.34 15.74 -4.43
N LEU A 98 -3.02 15.65 -4.18
CA LEU A 98 -2.11 16.76 -4.47
C LEU A 98 -1.96 16.94 -5.98
N THR A 99 -2.03 18.19 -6.44
CA THR A 99 -1.57 18.53 -7.79
C THR A 99 -0.04 18.52 -7.84
N ASP A 100 0.53 18.40 -9.05
CA ASP A 100 1.98 18.53 -9.24
C ASP A 100 2.52 19.85 -8.69
N GLU A 101 1.76 20.94 -8.83
CA GLU A 101 2.16 22.23 -8.27
C GLU A 101 2.22 22.18 -6.74
N GLN A 102 1.18 21.63 -6.09
CA GLN A 102 1.14 21.49 -4.63
C GLN A 102 2.25 20.55 -4.13
N PHE A 103 2.48 19.42 -4.80
CA PHE A 103 3.53 18.48 -4.46
C PHE A 103 4.94 19.12 -4.46
N ASN A 104 5.11 20.15 -5.30
CA ASN A 104 6.36 20.88 -5.44
C ASN A 104 6.46 22.12 -4.55
N ARG A 105 5.42 22.46 -3.77
CA ARG A 105 5.43 23.54 -2.77
C ARG A 105 5.88 23.05 -1.41
N GLU A 106 6.35 23.97 -0.57
CA GLU A 106 6.71 23.71 0.82
C GLU A 106 5.47 23.27 1.62
N THR A 107 5.66 22.34 2.58
CA THR A 107 4.58 21.90 3.47
C THR A 107 4.15 23.00 4.45
N ALA A 108 5.07 23.91 4.76
CA ALA A 108 4.87 25.16 5.50
C ALA A 108 6.04 26.13 5.17
N PRO A 109 5.92 27.45 5.43
CA PRO A 109 6.98 28.39 5.11
C PRO A 109 8.35 28.01 5.69
N GLY A 110 9.35 27.85 4.83
CA GLY A 110 10.72 27.46 5.18
C GLY A 110 10.90 25.96 5.50
N GLN A 111 9.90 25.12 5.27
CA GLN A 111 9.98 23.67 5.43
C GLN A 111 10.23 22.97 4.08
N TRP A 112 10.49 21.66 4.13
CA TRP A 112 10.64 20.87 2.92
C TRP A 112 9.37 20.85 2.08
N THR A 113 9.53 20.64 0.77
CA THR A 113 8.41 20.34 -0.11
C THR A 113 7.95 18.90 0.06
N TYR A 114 6.70 18.59 -0.31
CA TYR A 114 6.19 17.21 -0.30
C TYR A 114 7.08 16.28 -1.13
N ARG A 115 7.54 16.75 -2.30
CA ARG A 115 8.54 16.06 -3.14
C ARG A 115 9.84 15.75 -2.41
N VAL A 116 10.39 16.71 -1.66
CA VAL A 116 11.63 16.51 -0.90
C VAL A 116 11.43 15.47 0.20
N ILE A 117 10.30 15.49 0.89
CA ILE A 117 9.95 14.47 1.90
C ILE A 117 9.87 13.08 1.26
N ALA A 118 9.15 12.93 0.14
CA ALA A 118 9.03 11.65 -0.56
C ALA A 118 10.41 11.13 -1.03
N LYS A 119 11.26 12.02 -1.57
CA LYS A 119 12.63 11.68 -1.95
C LYS A 119 13.48 11.27 -0.75
N HIS A 120 13.32 11.94 0.39
CA HIS A 120 14.07 11.65 1.61
C HIS A 120 13.77 10.25 2.15
N VAL A 121 12.48 9.87 2.22
CA VAL A 121 12.06 8.52 2.65
C VAL A 121 12.67 7.43 1.76
N LEU A 122 12.63 7.62 0.43
CA LEU A 122 13.24 6.68 -0.51
C LEU A 122 14.76 6.58 -0.38
N MET A 123 15.42 7.71 -0.13
CA MET A 123 16.87 7.75 0.05
C MET A 123 17.28 6.98 1.32
N LEU A 124 16.63 7.24 2.45
CA LEU A 124 16.93 6.56 3.73
C LEU A 124 16.74 5.05 3.66
N GLU A 125 15.65 4.60 3.02
CA GLU A 125 15.38 3.16 2.81
C GLU A 125 16.51 2.49 2.02
N ARG A 126 16.90 3.10 0.89
CA ARG A 126 17.96 2.56 0.03
C ARG A 126 19.31 2.51 0.73
N ASP A 127 19.64 3.55 1.49
CA ASP A 127 20.87 3.64 2.26
C ASP A 127 20.91 2.58 3.38
N SER A 128 19.78 2.39 4.07
CA SER A 128 19.63 1.35 5.09
C SER A 128 19.81 -0.06 4.51
N LEU A 129 19.17 -0.36 3.38
CA LEU A 129 19.31 -1.65 2.71
C LEU A 129 20.73 -1.90 2.21
N LYS A 130 21.39 -0.86 1.68
CA LYS A 130 22.80 -0.94 1.29
C LYS A 130 23.69 -1.27 2.49
N THR A 131 23.49 -0.58 3.61
CA THR A 131 24.25 -0.82 4.85
C THR A 131 24.08 -2.25 5.34
N ILE A 132 22.86 -2.77 5.34
CA ILE A 132 22.59 -4.17 5.73
C ILE A 132 23.35 -5.16 4.83
N ALA A 133 23.32 -4.93 3.52
CA ALA A 133 24.03 -5.78 2.55
C ALA A 133 25.56 -5.71 2.73
N ASP A 134 26.12 -4.51 2.91
CA ASP A 134 27.56 -4.31 3.14
C ASP A 134 28.01 -5.01 4.43
N ASP A 135 27.23 -4.88 5.51
CA ASP A 135 27.50 -5.55 6.80
C ASP A 135 27.42 -7.08 6.71
N GLN A 136 26.49 -7.61 5.91
CA GLN A 136 26.38 -9.04 5.64
C GLN A 136 27.62 -9.55 4.90
N ALA A 137 28.03 -8.87 3.83
CA ALA A 137 29.22 -9.22 3.07
C ALA A 137 30.50 -9.16 3.92
N ALA A 138 30.63 -8.15 4.79
CA ALA A 138 31.76 -8.03 5.71
C ALA A 138 31.86 -9.22 6.67
N ARG A 139 30.73 -9.68 7.24
CA ARG A 139 30.67 -10.86 8.12
C ARG A 139 31.04 -12.15 7.40
N GLU A 140 30.68 -12.28 6.14
CA GLU A 140 31.05 -13.46 5.32
C GLU A 140 32.54 -13.47 4.99
N SER A 141 33.13 -12.31 4.68
CA SER A 141 34.57 -12.20 4.37
C SER A 141 35.51 -12.47 5.56
N THR A 142 34.98 -12.44 6.78
CA THR A 142 35.73 -12.69 8.03
C THR A 142 35.59 -14.14 8.51
N ARG A 143 34.74 -14.96 7.88
CA ARG A 143 34.59 -16.40 8.16
C ARG A 143 35.48 -17.24 7.27
#